data_AF-A0A7W0GVG7-F1
#
_entry.id   AF-A0A7W0GVG7-F1
#
_cell.length_a   1.000
_cell.length_b   1.000
_cell.length_c   1.000
_cell.angle_alpha   90.00
_cell.angle_beta   90.00
_cell.angle_gamma   90.00
#
_symmetry.space_group_name_H-M   'P 1'
#
loop_
_entity.id
_entity.type
_entity.pdbx_description
1 polymer ?
#
loop_
_entity_poly.entity_id
_entity_poly.type
_entity_poly.pdbx_seq_one_letter_code
_entity_poly.pdbx_strand_id
1 'polypeptide(L)'
;MTPLLAAGVGLMAGAHTATWGMYKDAPHEGFSRRKYARSMVLGAIIGLIISLATGLDPRSAADLVILFGATYAVERGMAELYKTFLREQDQSKYSIPMQFAIFGKVVRSRGARLLGGAAYAATLLGMVALVYLIDRNRVGPHPLPLVLLVGGLGGWISAFGGAWKDAPYEGFQTFKFFRSPLIASLYALGLGQLTDNLVLITLAATGFTVATTETYKTFFFPSKPRGKFAGTPVHFPEMLVRRQRYIALYVVIWVAVLGAMAKALVG
;
A
#
# COMPACT_ATOMS: atom_id res chain seq x y z
N MET A 1 -14.33 -8.70 -21.83
CA MET A 1 -13.55 -9.64 -20.97
C MET A 1 -12.42 -8.94 -20.22
N THR A 2 -11.59 -8.12 -20.88
CA THR A 2 -10.49 -7.36 -20.24
C THR A 2 -10.90 -6.50 -19.02
N PRO A 3 -12.02 -5.76 -19.03
CA PRO A 3 -12.45 -4.98 -17.85
C PRO A 3 -12.79 -5.83 -16.62
N LEU A 4 -13.37 -7.02 -16.82
CA LEU A 4 -13.69 -7.94 -15.73
C LEU A 4 -12.43 -8.54 -15.12
N LEU A 5 -11.42 -8.86 -15.94
CA LEU A 5 -10.11 -9.32 -15.46
C LEU A 5 -9.41 -8.20 -14.68
N ALA A 6 -9.45 -6.96 -15.15
CA ALA A 6 -8.87 -5.81 -14.44
C ALA A 6 -9.54 -5.58 -13.07
N ALA A 7 -10.87 -5.64 -13.02
CA ALA A 7 -11.61 -5.60 -11.77
C ALA A 7 -11.24 -6.79 -10.86
N GLY A 8 -11.01 -7.98 -11.43
CA GLY A 8 -10.55 -9.17 -10.72
C GLY A 8 -9.16 -8.99 -10.09
N VAL A 9 -8.19 -8.44 -10.83
CA VAL A 9 -6.85 -8.11 -10.31
C VAL A 9 -6.95 -7.07 -9.19
N GLY A 10 -7.77 -6.04 -9.38
CA GLY A 10 -8.02 -5.05 -8.34
C GLY A 10 -8.69 -5.65 -7.10
N LEU A 11 -9.63 -6.58 -7.27
CA LEU A 11 -10.25 -7.34 -6.19
C LEU A 11 -9.21 -8.16 -5.43
N MET A 12 -8.27 -8.82 -6.12
CA MET A 12 -7.17 -9.56 -5.49
C MET A 12 -6.28 -8.62 -4.65
N ALA A 13 -5.90 -7.45 -5.18
CA ALA A 13 -5.13 -6.46 -4.43
C ALA A 13 -5.88 -6.01 -3.17
N GLY A 14 -7.17 -5.68 -3.30
CA GLY A 14 -8.02 -5.29 -2.18
C GLY A 14 -8.28 -6.40 -1.16
N ALA A 15 -8.41 -7.65 -1.62
CA ALA A 15 -8.54 -8.83 -0.77
C ALA A 15 -7.25 -9.08 0.02
N HIS A 16 -6.11 -8.94 -0.62
CA HIS A 16 -4.81 -9.04 0.01
C HIS A 16 -4.62 -7.96 1.07
N THR A 17 -4.95 -6.69 0.77
CA THR A 17 -4.87 -5.60 1.76
C THR A 17 -5.80 -5.80 2.94
N ALA A 18 -7.05 -6.18 2.68
CA ALA A 18 -8.02 -6.46 3.71
C ALA A 18 -7.60 -7.61 4.63
N THR A 19 -6.92 -8.62 4.08
CA THR A 19 -6.55 -9.83 4.82
C THR A 19 -5.43 -9.59 5.82
N TRP A 20 -4.30 -8.98 5.43
CA TRP A 20 -3.28 -8.65 6.44
C TRP A 20 -3.79 -7.60 7.43
N GLY A 21 -4.64 -6.66 6.97
CA GLY A 21 -5.26 -5.67 7.84
C GLY A 21 -6.16 -6.30 8.90
N MET A 22 -7.02 -7.24 8.50
CA MET A 22 -7.86 -8.04 9.39
C MET A 22 -7.00 -8.89 10.33
N TYR A 23 -5.96 -9.55 9.81
CA TYR A 23 -5.10 -10.42 10.60
C TYR A 23 -4.43 -9.67 11.75
N LYS A 24 -3.99 -8.42 11.50
CA LYS A 24 -3.38 -7.53 12.48
C LYS A 24 -4.40 -6.88 13.42
N ASP A 25 -5.47 -6.33 12.87
CA ASP A 25 -6.35 -5.42 13.63
C ASP A 25 -7.51 -6.13 14.34
N ALA A 26 -7.99 -7.27 13.82
CA ALA A 26 -9.20 -7.91 14.35
C ALA A 26 -9.10 -8.44 15.79
N PRO A 27 -7.96 -8.93 16.30
CA PRO A 27 -7.83 -9.31 17.72
C PRO A 27 -8.06 -8.15 18.70
N HIS A 28 -7.86 -6.90 18.24
CA HIS A 28 -7.98 -5.70 19.08
C HIS A 28 -9.24 -4.88 18.76
N GLU A 29 -9.67 -4.84 17.49
CA GLU A 29 -10.80 -4.02 17.04
C GLU A 29 -12.04 -4.82 16.59
N GLY A 30 -11.96 -6.15 16.61
CA GLY A 30 -12.99 -7.04 16.11
C GLY A 30 -13.04 -7.10 14.59
N PHE A 31 -13.84 -8.05 14.06
CA PHE A 31 -14.00 -8.24 12.62
C PHE A 31 -15.33 -7.69 12.11
N SER A 32 -15.28 -6.99 10.97
CA SER A 32 -16.47 -6.53 10.26
C SER A 32 -16.37 -6.92 8.79
N ARG A 33 -17.35 -7.70 8.31
CA ARG A 33 -17.46 -8.10 6.90
C ARG A 33 -17.54 -6.88 5.98
N ARG A 34 -18.22 -5.82 6.41
CA ARG A 34 -18.32 -4.56 5.64
C ARG A 34 -16.96 -3.87 5.51
N LYS A 35 -16.18 -3.79 6.60
CA LYS A 35 -14.81 -3.20 6.54
C LYS A 35 -13.89 -4.03 5.64
N TYR A 36 -14.02 -5.35 5.69
CA TYR A 36 -13.23 -6.29 4.88
C TYR A 36 -13.59 -6.18 3.39
N ALA A 37 -14.88 -6.24 3.04
CA ALA A 37 -15.36 -6.14 1.66
C ALA A 37 -15.09 -4.76 1.04
N ARG A 38 -15.04 -3.68 1.84
CA ARG A 38 -14.78 -2.32 1.33
C ARG A 38 -13.46 -2.23 0.55
N SER A 39 -12.37 -2.81 1.06
CA SER A 39 -11.09 -2.76 0.36
C SER A 39 -11.08 -3.61 -0.91
N MET A 40 -11.84 -4.71 -0.95
CA MET A 40 -12.04 -5.51 -2.18
C MET A 40 -12.78 -4.72 -3.25
N VAL A 41 -13.90 -4.08 -2.89
CA VAL A 41 -14.70 -3.26 -3.81
C VAL A 41 -13.90 -2.06 -4.30
N LEU A 42 -13.22 -1.36 -3.37
CA LEU A 42 -12.37 -0.22 -3.71
C LEU A 42 -11.23 -0.65 -4.64
N GLY A 43 -10.56 -1.77 -4.34
CA GLY A 43 -9.53 -2.34 -5.20
C GLY A 43 -10.04 -2.67 -6.59
N ALA A 44 -11.20 -3.33 -6.71
CA ALA A 44 -11.80 -3.67 -8.00
C ALA A 44 -12.10 -2.41 -8.85
N ILE A 45 -12.65 -1.37 -8.23
CA ILE A 45 -12.92 -0.09 -8.90
C ILE A 45 -11.60 0.58 -9.34
N ILE A 46 -10.60 0.64 -8.46
CA ILE A 46 -9.30 1.23 -8.78
C ILE A 46 -8.62 0.47 -9.92
N GLY A 47 -8.60 -0.86 -9.87
CA GLY A 47 -7.98 -1.69 -10.91
C GLY A 47 -8.65 -1.50 -12.26
N LEU A 48 -9.99 -1.39 -12.29
CA LEU A 48 -10.72 -1.05 -13.50
C LEU A 48 -10.33 0.34 -14.04
N ILE A 49 -10.30 1.36 -13.17
CA ILE A 49 -9.94 2.73 -13.57
C ILE A 49 -8.51 2.80 -14.11
N ILE A 50 -7.54 2.17 -13.44
CA ILE A 50 -6.14 2.15 -13.88
C ILE A 50 -6.04 1.46 -15.24
N SER A 51 -6.62 0.27 -15.40
CA SER A 51 -6.58 -0.46 -16.68
C SER A 51 -7.20 0.35 -17.83
N LEU A 52 -8.34 1.02 -17.60
CA LEU A 52 -8.97 1.88 -18.61
C LEU A 52 -8.13 3.13 -18.92
N ALA A 53 -7.47 3.72 -17.93
CA ALA A 53 -6.68 4.93 -18.11
C ALA A 53 -5.32 4.68 -18.75
N THR A 54 -4.73 3.50 -18.58
CA THR A 54 -3.37 3.19 -19.04
C THR A 54 -3.30 2.13 -20.13
N GLY A 55 -4.41 1.45 -20.44
CA GLY A 55 -4.47 0.41 -21.46
C GLY A 55 -3.88 -0.94 -21.05
N LEU A 56 -3.56 -1.15 -19.77
CA LEU A 56 -3.05 -2.43 -19.27
C LEU A 56 -4.07 -3.56 -19.51
N ASP A 57 -3.64 -4.65 -20.14
CA ASP A 57 -4.44 -5.87 -20.37
C ASP A 57 -3.96 -7.02 -19.45
N PRO A 58 -4.70 -7.35 -18.38
CA PRO A 58 -4.32 -8.41 -17.43
C PRO A 58 -4.22 -9.83 -18.00
N ARG A 59 -4.51 -10.03 -19.29
CA ARG A 59 -4.18 -11.28 -20.00
C ARG A 59 -2.66 -11.43 -20.18
N SER A 60 -1.94 -10.31 -20.29
CA SER A 60 -0.48 -10.28 -20.21
C SER A 60 -0.04 -10.42 -18.75
N ALA A 61 0.98 -11.25 -18.53
CA ALA A 61 1.52 -11.48 -17.19
C ALA A 61 2.19 -10.22 -16.63
N ALA A 62 2.88 -9.43 -17.49
CA ALA A 62 3.48 -8.16 -17.12
C ALA A 62 2.43 -7.15 -16.66
N ASP A 63 1.38 -6.96 -17.46
CA ASP A 63 0.31 -6.00 -17.17
C ASP A 63 -0.47 -6.38 -15.91
N LEU A 64 -0.70 -7.68 -15.67
CA LEU A 64 -1.32 -8.16 -14.44
C LEU A 64 -0.51 -7.75 -13.21
N VAL A 65 0.81 -7.94 -13.23
CA VAL A 65 1.72 -7.61 -12.12
C VAL A 65 1.75 -6.11 -11.87
N ILE A 66 1.89 -5.31 -12.93
CA ILE A 66 1.89 -3.85 -12.85
C ILE A 66 0.54 -3.35 -12.32
N LEU A 67 -0.57 -3.88 -12.84
CA LEU A 67 -1.90 -3.50 -12.39
C LEU A 67 -2.15 -3.86 -10.92
N PHE A 68 -1.73 -5.05 -10.49
CA PHE A 68 -1.83 -5.47 -9.09
C PHE A 68 -1.09 -4.49 -8.18
N GLY A 69 0.19 -4.22 -8.46
CA GLY A 69 1.01 -3.31 -7.67
C GLY A 69 0.44 -1.89 -7.65
N ALA A 70 0.09 -1.33 -8.81
CA ALA A 70 -0.41 0.03 -8.90
C ALA A 70 -1.76 0.19 -8.16
N THR A 71 -2.66 -0.78 -8.32
CA THR A 71 -3.94 -0.81 -7.58
C THR A 71 -3.71 -0.86 -6.08
N TYR A 72 -2.75 -1.68 -5.64
CA TYR A 72 -2.37 -1.80 -4.24
C TYR A 72 -1.92 -0.47 -3.66
N ALA A 73 -1.03 0.25 -4.36
CA ALA A 73 -0.53 1.55 -3.90
C ALA A 73 -1.66 2.58 -3.76
N VAL A 74 -2.53 2.69 -4.76
CA VAL A 74 -3.64 3.65 -4.75
C VAL A 74 -4.66 3.31 -3.67
N GLU A 75 -5.04 2.04 -3.51
CA GLU A 75 -5.96 1.61 -2.43
C GLU A 75 -5.38 1.96 -1.06
N ARG A 76 -4.09 1.66 -0.84
CA ARG A 76 -3.41 1.96 0.43
C ARG A 76 -3.32 3.46 0.67
N GLY A 77 -2.95 4.25 -0.33
CA GLY A 77 -2.89 5.72 -0.25
C GLY A 77 -4.24 6.34 0.09
N MET A 78 -5.32 5.94 -0.61
CA MET A 78 -6.68 6.39 -0.32
C MET A 78 -7.14 5.98 1.09
N ALA A 79 -6.84 4.76 1.51
CA ALA A 79 -7.19 4.28 2.83
C ALA A 79 -6.45 5.04 3.95
N GLU A 80 -5.21 5.45 3.72
CA GLU A 80 -4.45 6.27 4.68
C GLU A 80 -4.93 7.71 4.70
N LEU A 81 -5.18 8.34 3.55
CA LEU A 81 -5.83 9.64 3.45
C LEU A 81 -7.14 9.69 4.27
N TYR A 82 -8.00 8.69 4.06
CA TYR A 82 -9.25 8.57 4.79
C TYR A 82 -9.03 8.39 6.29
N LYS A 83 -8.14 7.48 6.71
CA LYS A 83 -7.91 7.17 8.12
C LYS A 83 -7.28 8.34 8.89
N THR A 84 -6.35 9.05 8.26
CA THR A 84 -5.54 10.10 8.89
C THR A 84 -6.28 11.42 8.95
N PHE A 85 -6.94 11.84 7.86
CA PHE A 85 -7.46 13.22 7.75
C PHE A 85 -8.98 13.32 7.82
N LEU A 86 -9.71 12.33 7.28
CA LEU A 86 -11.18 12.41 7.13
C LEU A 86 -11.93 11.74 8.27
N ARG A 87 -11.46 10.58 8.73
CA ARG A 87 -12.18 9.75 9.70
C ARG A 87 -12.04 10.31 11.11
N GLU A 88 -13.17 10.41 11.80
CA GLU A 88 -13.22 10.62 13.26
C GLU A 88 -13.36 9.28 13.98
N GLN A 89 -12.47 9.03 14.93
CA GLN A 89 -12.46 7.79 15.71
C GLN A 89 -11.83 8.07 17.07
N ASP A 90 -12.31 7.38 18.10
CA ASP A 90 -11.65 7.35 19.41
C ASP A 90 -10.19 6.88 19.28
N GLN A 91 -9.27 7.74 19.74
CA GLN A 91 -7.83 7.51 19.69
C GLN A 91 -7.29 6.85 20.97
N SER A 92 -8.08 6.78 22.05
CA SER A 92 -7.65 6.25 23.35
C SER A 92 -7.22 4.78 23.29
N LYS A 93 -7.75 4.04 22.31
CA LYS A 93 -7.45 2.62 22.05
C LYS A 93 -6.16 2.36 21.27
N TYR A 94 -5.44 3.40 20.86
CA TYR A 94 -4.20 3.28 20.09
C TYR A 94 -3.02 3.81 20.89
N SER A 95 -1.91 3.08 20.89
CA SER A 95 -0.64 3.58 21.44
C SER A 95 -0.04 4.69 20.57
N ILE A 96 -0.24 4.61 19.26
CA ILE A 96 0.19 5.58 18.26
C ILE A 96 -1.05 6.17 17.58
N PRO A 97 -1.20 7.51 17.54
CA PRO A 97 -2.31 8.17 16.88
C PRO A 97 -2.52 7.68 15.45
N MET A 98 -3.79 7.37 15.13
CA MET A 98 -4.20 6.95 13.79
C MET A 98 -4.82 8.09 12.97
N GLN A 99 -5.07 9.23 13.61
CA GLN A 99 -5.44 10.50 12.99
C GLN A 99 -4.21 11.39 12.78
N PHE A 100 -4.40 12.46 12.01
CA PHE A 100 -3.37 13.47 11.80
C PHE A 100 -2.89 14.03 13.13
N ALA A 101 -1.60 13.85 13.38
CA ALA A 101 -0.91 14.24 14.59
C ALA A 101 0.39 14.94 14.22
N ILE A 102 0.81 15.89 15.05
CA ILE A 102 2.08 16.60 14.92
C ILE A 102 2.83 16.39 16.22
N PHE A 103 4.07 15.89 16.14
CA PHE A 103 4.88 15.52 17.31
C PHE A 103 4.11 14.61 18.30
N GLY A 104 3.38 13.62 17.76
CA GLY A 104 2.57 12.68 18.54
C GLY A 104 1.25 13.24 19.08
N LYS A 105 0.97 14.54 18.95
CA LYS A 105 -0.30 15.11 19.43
C LYS A 105 -1.34 15.19 18.31
N VAL A 106 -2.50 14.56 18.51
CA VAL A 106 -3.62 14.59 17.56
C VAL A 106 -4.10 16.03 17.36
N VAL A 107 -4.21 16.45 16.10
CA VAL A 107 -4.78 17.75 15.75
C VAL A 107 -6.29 17.70 15.98
N ARG A 108 -6.76 18.45 16.98
CA ARG A 108 -8.19 18.45 17.38
C ARG A 108 -9.09 19.18 16.38
N SER A 109 -8.58 20.24 15.74
CA SER A 109 -9.34 21.02 14.77
C SER A 109 -9.62 20.20 13.51
N ARG A 110 -10.90 19.92 13.24
CA ARG A 110 -11.32 19.23 12.02
C ARG A 110 -10.91 19.99 10.76
N GLY A 111 -11.06 21.32 10.75
CA GLY A 111 -10.64 22.16 9.63
C GLY A 111 -9.14 22.03 9.33
N ALA A 112 -8.30 22.07 10.36
CA ALA A 112 -6.86 21.89 10.21
C ALA A 112 -6.50 20.49 9.66
N ARG A 113 -7.19 19.43 10.11
CA ARG A 113 -7.00 18.08 9.56
C ARG A 113 -7.42 18.00 8.08
N LEU A 114 -8.55 18.60 7.71
CA LEU A 114 -9.01 18.60 6.32
C LEU A 114 -8.06 19.38 5.41
N LEU A 115 -7.56 20.54 5.85
CA LEU A 115 -6.53 21.31 5.14
C LEU A 115 -5.24 20.52 4.99
N GLY A 116 -4.78 19.85 6.05
CA GLY A 116 -3.62 18.96 5.99
C GLY A 116 -3.82 17.79 5.02
N GLY A 117 -5.03 17.21 4.99
CA GLY A 117 -5.38 16.16 4.04
C GLY A 117 -5.43 16.64 2.60
N ALA A 118 -5.99 17.82 2.35
CA ALA A 118 -6.02 18.45 1.03
C ALA A 118 -4.60 18.78 0.55
N ALA A 119 -3.75 19.34 1.41
CA ALA A 119 -2.34 19.60 1.11
C ALA A 119 -1.59 18.30 0.79
N TYR A 120 -1.75 17.25 1.60
CA TYR A 120 -1.12 15.96 1.35
C TYR A 120 -1.60 15.32 0.03
N ALA A 121 -2.90 15.36 -0.25
CA ALA A 121 -3.45 14.87 -1.51
C ALA A 121 -2.91 15.66 -2.71
N ALA A 122 -2.84 17.00 -2.61
CA ALA A 122 -2.27 17.85 -3.64
C ALA A 122 -0.78 17.55 -3.88
N THR A 123 0.00 17.30 -2.81
CA THR A 123 1.40 16.88 -2.93
C THR A 123 1.53 15.54 -3.67
N LEU A 124 0.72 14.53 -3.32
CA LEU A 124 0.75 13.24 -4.01
C LEU A 124 0.37 13.38 -5.50
N LEU A 125 -0.68 14.13 -5.81
CA LEU A 125 -1.09 14.39 -7.19
C LEU A 125 -0.03 15.18 -7.96
N GLY A 126 0.59 16.18 -7.32
CA GLY A 126 1.69 16.96 -7.89
C GLY A 126 2.92 16.09 -8.17
N MET A 127 3.25 15.14 -7.29
CA MET A 127 4.32 14.16 -7.53
C MET A 127 4.00 13.25 -8.71
N VAL A 128 2.78 12.70 -8.79
CA VAL A 128 2.36 11.88 -9.94
C VAL A 128 2.41 12.68 -11.24
N ALA A 129 1.91 13.93 -11.23
CA ALA A 129 1.98 14.82 -12.38
C ALA A 129 3.44 15.10 -12.78
N LEU A 130 4.34 15.36 -11.83
CA LEU A 130 5.75 15.56 -12.10
C LEU A 130 6.40 14.32 -12.74
N VAL A 131 6.11 13.12 -12.22
CA VAL A 131 6.61 11.86 -12.81
C VAL A 131 6.07 11.70 -14.22
N TYR A 132 4.80 11.97 -14.46
CA TYR A 132 4.20 11.95 -15.79
C TYR A 132 4.85 12.95 -16.76
N LEU A 133 5.15 14.16 -16.28
CA LEU A 133 5.85 15.18 -17.07
C LEU A 133 7.28 14.75 -17.42
N ILE A 134 7.98 14.08 -16.50
CA ILE A 134 9.31 13.50 -16.75
C ILE A 134 9.22 12.37 -17.77
N ASP A 135 8.24 11.49 -17.64
CA ASP A 135 8.02 10.32 -18.48
C ASP A 135 7.72 10.73 -19.93
N ARG A 136 6.74 11.62 -20.13
CA ARG A 136 6.28 12.04 -21.47
C ARG A 136 7.33 12.81 -22.28
N ASN A 137 8.27 13.46 -21.60
CA ASN A 137 9.27 14.32 -22.24
C ASN A 137 10.53 13.53 -22.65
N ARG A 138 10.55 12.21 -22.45
CA ARG A 138 11.71 11.36 -22.74
C ARG A 138 11.41 10.45 -23.93
N VAL A 139 12.41 10.30 -24.79
CA VAL A 139 12.41 9.32 -25.88
C VAL A 139 13.44 8.25 -25.53
N GLY A 140 13.00 6.99 -25.46
CA GLY A 140 13.84 5.84 -25.12
C GLY A 140 13.85 5.47 -23.63
N PRO A 141 14.58 4.41 -23.26
CA PRO A 141 14.55 3.83 -21.92
C PRO A 141 15.06 4.81 -20.85
N HIS A 142 14.47 4.73 -19.66
CA HIS A 142 14.87 5.55 -18.52
C HIS A 142 16.24 5.12 -17.99
N PRO A 143 17.15 6.05 -17.70
CA PRO A 143 18.44 5.71 -17.14
C PRO A 143 18.26 5.14 -15.73
N LEU A 144 19.10 4.17 -15.36
CA LEU A 144 19.01 3.44 -14.10
C LEU A 144 18.84 4.36 -12.86
N PRO A 145 19.62 5.45 -12.68
CA PRO A 145 19.42 6.34 -11.53
C PRO A 145 18.02 6.95 -11.46
N LEU A 146 17.40 7.24 -12.61
CA LEU A 146 16.03 7.78 -12.64
C LEU A 146 15.02 6.73 -12.18
N VAL A 147 15.14 5.50 -12.67
CA VAL A 147 14.26 4.38 -12.25
C VAL A 147 14.38 4.14 -10.74
N LEU A 148 15.60 4.15 -10.20
CA LEU A 148 15.83 3.92 -8.76
C LEU A 148 15.29 5.06 -7.90
N LEU A 149 15.52 6.31 -8.29
CA LEU A 149 15.11 7.48 -7.51
C LEU A 149 13.61 7.75 -7.63
N VAL A 150 13.09 7.80 -8.86
CA VAL A 150 11.68 8.13 -9.14
C VAL A 150 10.78 6.93 -8.86
N GLY A 151 11.16 5.74 -9.33
CA GLY A 151 10.41 4.52 -9.01
C GLY A 151 10.42 4.19 -7.51
N GLY A 152 11.45 4.62 -6.77
CA GLY A 152 11.54 4.50 -5.32
C GLY A 152 10.77 5.55 -4.51
N LEU A 153 10.11 6.54 -5.14
CA LEU A 153 9.49 7.68 -4.44
C LEU A 153 8.48 7.26 -3.37
N GLY A 154 7.62 6.28 -3.63
CA GLY A 154 6.67 5.83 -2.62
C GLY A 154 7.33 5.16 -1.41
N GLY A 155 8.52 4.59 -1.57
CA GLY A 155 9.36 4.12 -0.47
C GLY A 155 9.82 5.27 0.43
N TRP A 156 10.21 6.41 -0.16
CA TRP A 156 10.55 7.63 0.57
C TRP A 156 9.34 8.22 1.30
N ILE A 157 8.20 8.34 0.61
CA ILE A 157 6.95 8.82 1.23
C ILE A 157 6.57 7.94 2.42
N SER A 158 6.69 6.62 2.29
CA SER A 158 6.44 5.66 3.38
C SER A 158 7.43 5.83 4.55
N ALA A 159 8.72 6.06 4.27
CA ALA A 159 9.73 6.29 5.29
C ALA A 159 9.49 7.57 6.08
N PHE A 160 9.23 8.69 5.39
CA PHE A 160 8.90 9.96 6.04
C PHE A 160 7.59 9.89 6.81
N GLY A 161 6.55 9.29 6.24
CA GLY A 161 5.29 9.08 6.95
C GLY A 161 5.44 8.22 8.20
N GLY A 162 6.24 7.15 8.12
CA GLY A 162 6.58 6.30 9.25
C GLY A 162 7.39 7.05 10.31
N ALA A 163 8.40 7.83 9.93
CA ALA A 163 9.18 8.64 10.87
C ALA A 163 8.34 9.71 11.55
N TRP A 164 7.51 10.43 10.79
CA TRP A 164 6.59 11.45 11.30
C TRP A 164 5.64 10.88 12.36
N LYS A 165 5.13 9.68 12.11
CA LYS A 165 4.11 9.04 12.93
C LYS A 165 4.68 8.26 14.11
N ASP A 166 5.66 7.39 13.85
CA ASP A 166 6.14 6.41 14.83
C ASP A 166 7.28 6.97 15.69
N ALA A 167 8.16 7.83 15.15
CA ALA A 167 9.36 8.29 15.87
C ALA A 167 9.08 9.05 17.17
N PRO A 168 7.99 9.84 17.32
CA PRO A 168 7.64 10.46 18.59
C PRO A 168 7.39 9.46 19.74
N TYR A 169 7.11 8.19 19.43
CA TYR A 169 6.79 7.14 20.40
C TYR A 169 7.84 6.03 20.46
N GLU A 170 8.37 5.61 19.30
CA GLU A 170 9.30 4.49 19.18
C GLU A 170 10.77 4.95 19.06
N GLY A 171 11.02 6.25 18.95
CA GLY A 171 12.32 6.82 18.59
C GLY A 171 12.65 6.68 17.09
N PHE A 172 13.60 7.48 16.61
CA PHE A 172 14.05 7.38 15.22
C PHE A 172 15.00 6.19 15.04
N GLN A 173 14.70 5.33 14.06
CA GLN A 173 15.51 4.15 13.75
C GLN A 173 16.02 4.21 12.31
N THR A 174 17.31 4.50 12.14
CA THR A 174 17.94 4.72 10.82
C THR A 174 17.75 3.57 9.84
N PHE A 175 17.97 2.32 10.27
CA PHE A 175 17.77 1.15 9.41
C PHE A 175 16.30 0.93 9.04
N LYS A 176 15.35 1.22 9.95
CA LYS A 176 13.91 1.16 9.68
C LYS A 176 13.51 2.22 8.63
N PHE A 177 14.16 3.39 8.66
CA PHE A 177 13.93 4.51 7.76
C PHE A 177 14.34 4.20 6.32
N PHE A 178 15.57 3.71 6.09
CA PHE A 178 16.07 3.44 4.74
C PHE A 178 15.54 2.13 4.11
N ARG A 179 14.88 1.27 4.89
CA ARG A 179 14.32 0.01 4.37
C ARG A 179 13.27 0.23 3.28
N SER A 180 12.28 1.11 3.49
CA SER A 180 11.20 1.31 2.52
C SER A 180 11.69 1.89 1.19
N PRO A 181 12.58 2.92 1.17
CA PRO A 181 13.19 3.41 -0.07
C PRO A 181 13.97 2.32 -0.80
N LEU A 182 14.81 1.56 -0.10
CA LEU A 182 15.60 0.50 -0.72
C LEU A 182 14.72 -0.57 -1.38
N ILE A 183 13.71 -1.07 -0.66
CA ILE A 183 12.78 -2.08 -1.20
C ILE A 183 12.01 -1.52 -2.41
N ALA A 184 11.56 -0.26 -2.35
CA ALA A 184 10.86 0.37 -3.47
C ALA A 184 11.75 0.53 -4.70
N SER A 185 13.00 0.96 -4.53
CA SER A 185 13.95 1.06 -5.64
C SER A 185 14.28 -0.30 -6.26
N LEU A 186 14.39 -1.36 -5.44
CA LEU A 186 14.59 -2.74 -5.95
C LEU A 186 13.37 -3.25 -6.73
N TYR A 187 12.14 -2.98 -6.27
CA TYR A 187 10.96 -3.28 -7.05
C TYR A 187 10.90 -2.46 -8.34
N ALA A 188 11.22 -1.17 -8.28
CA ALA A 188 11.25 -0.33 -9.48
C ALA A 188 12.22 -0.86 -10.55
N LEU A 189 13.40 -1.34 -10.13
CA LEU A 189 14.36 -1.98 -11.02
C LEU A 189 13.75 -3.19 -11.75
N GLY A 190 13.11 -4.10 -11.01
CA GLY A 190 12.50 -5.30 -11.59
C GLY A 190 11.31 -4.98 -12.48
N LEU A 191 10.45 -4.06 -12.05
CA LEU A 191 9.25 -3.66 -12.78
C LEU A 191 9.56 -2.81 -14.02
N GLY A 192 10.70 -2.13 -14.05
CA GLY A 192 11.21 -1.44 -15.24
C GLY A 192 11.57 -2.39 -16.40
N GLN A 193 11.66 -3.71 -16.15
CA GLN A 193 11.78 -4.72 -17.21
C GLN A 193 10.42 -5.08 -17.83
N LEU A 194 9.31 -4.70 -17.19
CA LEU A 194 7.95 -5.10 -17.58
C LEU A 194 7.19 -3.97 -18.29
N THR A 195 7.60 -2.71 -18.11
CA THR A 195 6.97 -1.53 -18.70
C THR A 195 7.95 -0.36 -18.67
N ASP A 196 7.90 0.52 -19.67
CA ASP A 196 8.68 1.76 -19.71
C ASP A 196 7.97 2.96 -19.04
N ASN A 197 6.67 2.81 -18.72
CA ASN A 197 5.89 3.87 -18.10
C ASN A 197 6.32 4.11 -16.63
N LEU A 198 7.00 5.23 -16.39
CA LEU A 198 7.59 5.54 -15.09
C LEU A 198 6.56 5.77 -13.98
N VAL A 199 5.36 6.26 -14.32
CA VAL A 199 4.25 6.42 -13.37
C VAL A 199 3.80 5.05 -12.87
N LEU A 200 3.59 4.10 -13.78
CA LEU A 200 3.19 2.73 -13.45
C LEU A 200 4.28 1.99 -12.67
N ILE A 201 5.56 2.14 -13.04
CA ILE A 201 6.69 1.60 -12.26
C ILE A 201 6.63 2.12 -10.83
N THR A 202 6.50 3.45 -10.66
CA THR A 202 6.51 4.09 -9.34
C THR A 202 5.35 3.62 -8.47
N LEU A 203 4.14 3.58 -9.03
CA LEU A 203 2.95 3.10 -8.31
C LEU A 203 3.08 1.61 -7.96
N ALA A 204 3.45 0.77 -8.92
CA ALA A 204 3.58 -0.67 -8.69
C ALA A 204 4.67 -1.01 -7.69
N ALA A 205 5.85 -0.36 -7.78
CA ALA A 205 6.93 -0.52 -6.82
C ALA A 205 6.52 -0.13 -5.40
N THR A 206 5.76 0.96 -5.26
CA THR A 206 5.17 1.38 -3.99
C THR A 206 4.22 0.32 -3.44
N GLY A 207 3.34 -0.20 -4.29
CA GLY A 207 2.36 -1.22 -3.92
C GLY A 207 3.02 -2.50 -3.42
N PHE A 208 3.99 -3.02 -4.16
CA PHE A 208 4.76 -4.22 -3.77
C PHE A 208 5.58 -3.99 -2.50
N THR A 209 6.16 -2.80 -2.32
CA THR A 209 6.85 -2.45 -1.08
C THR A 209 5.92 -2.57 0.13
N VAL A 210 4.71 -2.02 0.04
CA VAL A 210 3.72 -2.15 1.13
C VAL A 210 3.24 -3.60 1.27
N ALA A 211 2.94 -4.29 0.17
CA ALA A 211 2.49 -5.68 0.20
C ALA A 211 3.50 -6.60 0.89
N THR A 212 4.77 -6.53 0.51
CA THR A 212 5.84 -7.37 1.05
C THR A 212 6.16 -7.01 2.50
N THR A 213 6.27 -5.71 2.81
CA THR A 213 6.58 -5.29 4.19
C THR A 213 5.44 -5.62 5.16
N GLU A 214 4.17 -5.45 4.78
CA GLU A 214 3.04 -5.88 5.62
C GLU A 214 2.93 -7.40 5.70
N THR A 215 3.25 -8.15 4.63
CA THR A 215 3.35 -9.62 4.68
C THR A 215 4.35 -10.06 5.73
N TYR A 216 5.58 -9.55 5.65
CA TYR A 216 6.66 -9.85 6.59
C TYR A 216 6.26 -9.49 8.03
N LYS A 217 5.76 -8.27 8.24
CA LYS A 217 5.34 -7.80 9.57
C LYS A 217 4.19 -8.62 10.17
N THR A 218 3.25 -9.06 9.35
CA THR A 218 2.00 -9.68 9.82
C THR A 218 2.13 -11.19 10.04
N PHE A 219 2.77 -11.90 9.11
CA PHE A 219 2.74 -13.37 9.09
C PHE A 219 4.01 -14.02 9.63
N PHE A 220 5.15 -13.33 9.63
CA PHE A 220 6.42 -13.89 10.15
C PHE A 220 6.64 -13.58 11.64
N PHE A 221 5.86 -12.65 12.22
CA PHE A 221 5.89 -12.33 13.65
C PHE A 221 4.48 -12.29 14.28
N PRO A 222 3.68 -13.37 14.15
CA PRO A 222 2.26 -13.35 14.52
C PRO A 222 2.00 -13.19 16.02
N SER A 223 3.01 -13.45 16.86
CA SER A 223 2.94 -13.40 18.33
C SER A 223 3.41 -12.07 18.95
N LYS A 224 3.91 -11.12 18.15
CA LYS A 224 4.39 -9.82 18.63
C LYS A 224 3.55 -8.69 18.02
N PRO A 225 2.49 -8.19 18.70
CA PRO A 225 1.77 -7.03 18.21
C PRO A 225 2.72 -5.83 18.12
N ARG A 226 2.84 -5.25 16.93
CA ARG A 226 3.77 -4.15 16.59
C ARG A 226 2.99 -2.89 16.20
N GLY A 227 3.60 -1.72 16.40
CA GLY A 227 3.02 -0.42 16.06
C GLY A 227 1.84 -0.07 16.98
N LYS A 228 0.71 0.35 16.38
CA LYS A 228 -0.45 0.94 17.09
C LYS A 228 -1.11 0.07 18.19
N PHE A 229 -0.79 -1.22 18.26
CA PHE A 229 -1.29 -2.16 19.28
C PHE A 229 -0.17 -2.77 20.15
N ALA A 230 1.06 -2.25 20.06
CA ALA A 230 2.14 -2.72 20.94
C ALA A 230 1.73 -2.51 22.40
N GLY A 231 1.70 -3.60 23.18
CA GLY A 231 1.26 -3.58 24.58
C GLY A 231 -0.25 -3.52 24.80
N THR A 232 -1.07 -3.52 23.74
CA THR A 232 -2.53 -3.48 23.86
C THR A 232 -3.09 -4.90 24.08
N PRO A 233 -4.02 -5.10 25.02
CA PRO A 233 -4.64 -6.40 25.25
C PRO A 233 -5.45 -6.88 24.03
N VAL A 234 -5.60 -8.20 23.93
CA VAL A 234 -6.49 -8.84 22.94
C VAL A 234 -7.91 -8.80 23.49
N HIS A 235 -8.81 -8.09 22.82
CA HIS A 235 -10.21 -7.98 23.20
C HIS A 235 -11.11 -9.03 22.52
N PHE A 236 -10.65 -9.61 21.41
CA PHE A 236 -11.38 -10.57 20.59
C PHE A 236 -10.53 -11.84 20.38
N PRO A 237 -10.35 -12.69 21.42
CA PRO A 237 -9.47 -13.85 21.36
C PRO A 237 -9.89 -14.88 20.30
N GLU A 238 -11.19 -15.00 20.01
CA GLU A 238 -11.72 -15.88 18.95
C GLU A 238 -11.19 -15.52 17.56
N MET A 239 -10.80 -14.25 17.35
CA MET A 239 -10.21 -13.81 16.09
C MET A 239 -8.82 -14.37 15.87
N LEU A 240 -8.10 -14.82 16.90
CA LEU A 240 -6.78 -15.45 16.75
C LEU A 240 -6.86 -16.77 15.97
N VAL A 241 -7.96 -17.52 16.15
CA VAL A 241 -8.23 -18.77 15.43
C VAL A 241 -8.92 -18.48 14.10
N ARG A 242 -9.97 -17.64 14.11
CA ARG A 242 -10.78 -17.38 12.91
C ARG A 242 -9.98 -16.78 11.76
N ARG A 243 -9.00 -15.91 12.05
CA ARG A 243 -8.17 -15.25 11.03
C ARG A 243 -7.31 -16.23 10.22
N GLN A 244 -6.98 -17.40 10.76
CA GLN A 244 -6.15 -18.40 10.08
C GLN A 244 -6.80 -18.92 8.80
N ARG A 245 -8.14 -18.99 8.75
CA ARG A 245 -8.89 -19.43 7.56
C ARG A 245 -8.67 -18.55 6.33
N TYR A 246 -8.23 -17.30 6.52
CA TYR A 246 -7.97 -16.35 5.44
C TYR A 246 -6.53 -16.42 4.91
N ILE A 247 -5.64 -17.16 5.57
CA ILE A 247 -4.24 -17.32 5.12
C ILE A 247 -4.21 -18.00 3.74
N ALA A 248 -5.05 -19.01 3.51
CA ALA A 248 -5.10 -19.70 2.23
C ALA A 248 -5.39 -18.75 1.07
N LEU A 249 -6.40 -17.87 1.21
CA LEU A 249 -6.71 -16.85 0.21
C LEU A 249 -5.51 -15.91 -0.02
N TYR A 250 -4.86 -15.48 1.06
CA TYR A 250 -3.69 -14.60 1.01
C TYR A 250 -2.53 -15.23 0.22
N VAL A 251 -2.23 -16.49 0.52
CA VAL A 251 -1.15 -17.25 -0.13
C VAL A 251 -1.47 -17.48 -1.60
N VAL A 252 -2.71 -17.85 -1.94
CA VAL A 252 -3.13 -18.04 -3.34
C VAL A 252 -2.94 -16.76 -4.16
N ILE A 253 -3.28 -15.59 -3.60
CA ILE A 253 -3.04 -14.31 -4.29
C ILE A 253 -1.55 -14.07 -4.53
N TRP A 254 -0.70 -14.32 -3.52
CA TRP A 254 0.76 -14.20 -3.71
C TRP A 254 1.28 -15.17 -4.77
N VAL A 255 0.87 -16.44 -4.73
CA VAL A 255 1.29 -17.45 -5.71
C VAL A 255 0.86 -17.03 -7.12
N ALA A 256 -0.35 -16.52 -7.30
CA ALA A 256 -0.81 -16.02 -8.59
C ALA A 256 0.03 -14.85 -9.11
N VAL A 257 0.31 -13.85 -8.26
CA VAL A 257 1.07 -12.65 -8.65
C VAL A 257 2.55 -12.98 -8.89
N LEU A 258 3.17 -13.79 -8.03
CA LEU A 258 4.56 -14.23 -8.20
C LEU A 258 4.72 -15.15 -9.40
N GLY A 259 3.75 -16.02 -9.66
CA GLY A 259 3.72 -16.85 -10.86
C GLY A 259 3.62 -16.01 -12.14
N ALA A 260 2.76 -14.98 -12.13
CA ALA A 260 2.67 -14.02 -13.24
C ALA A 260 3.98 -13.23 -13.40
N MET A 261 4.60 -12.78 -12.31
CA MET A 261 5.88 -12.05 -12.36
C MET A 261 7.02 -12.93 -12.90
N ALA A 262 7.11 -14.19 -12.46
CA ALA A 262 8.09 -15.13 -12.98
C ALA A 262 7.89 -15.39 -14.48
N LYS A 263 6.63 -15.62 -14.90
CA LYS A 263 6.29 -15.77 -16.32
C LYS A 263 6.70 -14.53 -17.13
N ALA A 264 6.35 -13.34 -16.65
CA ALA A 264 6.65 -12.09 -17.35
C ALA A 264 8.16 -11.83 -17.52
N LEU A 265 8.99 -12.28 -16.57
CA LEU A 265 10.45 -12.12 -16.62
C LEU A 265 11.16 -13.17 -17.47
N VAL A 266 10.56 -14.35 -17.67
CA VAL A 266 11.16 -15.46 -18.44
C VAL A 266 10.72 -15.43 -19.91
N GLY A 267 9.56 -14.86 -20.22
CA GLY A 267 8.95 -14.85 -21.56
C GLY A 267 7.89 -15.94 -21.72
#